data_AF-A0A354BHD7-F1
#
_entry.id   AF-A0A354BHD7-F1
#
_cell.length_a   1.000
_cell.length_b   1.000
_cell.length_c   1.000
_cell.angle_alpha   90.00
_cell.angle_beta   90.00
_cell.angle_gamma   90.00
#
_symmetry.space_group_name_H-M   'P 1'
#
loop_
_entity.id
_entity.type
_entity.pdbx_description
1 polymer ?
#
loop_
_entity_poly.entity_id
_entity_poly.type
_entity_poly.pdbx_seq_one_letter_code
_entity_poly.pdbx_strand_id
1 'polypeptide(L)'
;KQFAATIAISVTVSGFVALTLSPALCGVVLTAHQGRRRGFWDWFDRLFNRTQQGYTRATSGLLVRPIRVMAVFVLLLIASIGLFEKLPKSFLPEEDQGYFIVIAQLPDGASKQRTVAVLERVERFFQAIPAVHSTDALTGQNFVFGTRGPNSATMFVPLQLWDERPEPQYHAKALVGAAYGEFAKIPEALLLAFNAPAIRGVGSVGGFSAQIQDPSSGDFKKFAMVAQQFVERAQKEPAIGRVGTNFRVSSPRLYANVNRERAKALGVPISDIFDTLQAYFGNFYINDFIKFGRVYHVQTEADAEFRATPQNLSNIYVRAQSARGVNMIPLDTLVTAEYQSGPDPVNHFNGYNTALLLGAAAPGFSSGQALEALERVAKEVLVPQGYAIDWSNISFQERRVGGQSNQVFFIGLLMGFLGLA
;
A
#
# COMPACT_ATOMS: atom_id res chain seq x y z
N LYS A 1 13.65 11.51 -15.82
CA LYS A 1 14.70 11.21 -16.83
C LYS A 1 14.11 10.75 -18.16
N GLN A 2 13.26 9.72 -18.20
CA GLN A 2 12.67 9.19 -19.45
C GLN A 2 12.01 10.28 -20.33
N PHE A 3 11.07 11.05 -19.78
CA PHE A 3 10.39 12.13 -20.51
C PHE A 3 11.37 13.18 -21.09
N ALA A 4 12.30 13.66 -20.26
CA ALA A 4 13.28 14.66 -20.67
C ALA A 4 14.18 14.16 -21.82
N ALA A 5 14.64 12.92 -21.78
CA ALA A 5 15.47 12.34 -22.85
C ALA A 5 14.67 12.15 -24.14
N THR A 6 13.45 11.61 -24.06
CA THR A 6 12.57 11.44 -25.23
C THR A 6 12.26 12.78 -25.90
N ILE A 7 11.93 13.81 -25.12
CA ILE A 7 11.69 15.16 -25.65
C ILE A 7 12.96 15.74 -26.25
N ALA A 8 14.09 15.69 -25.55
CA ALA A 8 15.33 16.27 -26.04
C ALA A 8 15.74 15.65 -27.39
N ILE A 9 15.69 14.32 -27.51
CA ILE A 9 16.04 13.62 -28.76
C ILE A 9 15.02 13.94 -29.85
N SER A 10 13.72 13.82 -29.57
CA SER A 10 12.68 14.07 -30.58
C SER A 10 12.69 15.51 -31.09
N VAL A 11 12.87 16.51 -30.22
CA VAL A 11 12.98 17.92 -30.60
C VAL A 11 14.26 18.17 -31.39
N THR A 12 15.38 17.54 -31.03
CA THR A 12 16.65 17.67 -31.77
C THR A 12 16.51 17.10 -33.18
N VAL A 13 15.94 15.91 -33.32
CA VAL A 13 15.66 15.30 -34.63
C VAL A 13 14.65 16.15 -35.41
N SER A 14 13.60 16.65 -34.76
CA SER A 14 12.64 17.57 -35.39
C SER A 14 13.31 18.84 -35.90
N GLY A 15 14.23 19.43 -35.12
CA GLY A 15 15.01 20.59 -35.54
C GLY A 15 15.90 20.28 -36.74
N PHE A 16 16.58 19.13 -36.74
CA PHE A 16 17.37 18.67 -37.87
C PHE A 16 16.53 18.49 -39.14
N VAL A 17 15.36 17.86 -39.04
CA VAL A 17 14.40 17.69 -40.14
C VAL A 17 13.85 19.04 -40.63
N ALA A 18 13.61 19.99 -39.72
CA ALA A 18 13.15 21.34 -40.06
C ALA A 18 14.22 22.17 -40.79
N LEU A 19 15.50 21.91 -40.54
CA LEU A 19 16.62 22.62 -41.18
C LEU A 19 17.10 21.98 -42.50
N THR A 20 16.82 20.69 -42.72
CA THR A 20 17.35 19.93 -43.87
C THR A 20 16.25 19.49 -44.83
N LEU A 21 15.42 18.54 -44.40
CA LEU A 21 14.42 17.90 -45.23
C LEU A 21 13.25 18.83 -45.53
N SER A 22 12.80 19.62 -44.55
CA SER A 22 11.63 20.49 -44.73
C SER A 22 11.87 21.56 -45.80
N PRO A 23 13.00 22.30 -45.83
CA PRO A 23 13.28 23.25 -46.90
C PRO A 23 13.49 22.55 -48.27
N ALA A 24 14.12 21.37 -48.29
CA ALA A 24 14.30 20.60 -49.52
C ALA A 24 12.97 20.14 -50.12
N LEU A 25 12.06 19.60 -49.30
CA LEU A 25 10.72 19.22 -49.71
C LEU A 25 9.89 20.44 -50.11
N CYS A 26 9.99 21.55 -49.38
CA CYS A 26 9.36 22.81 -49.77
C CYS A 26 9.81 23.24 -51.16
N GLY A 27 11.11 23.17 -51.48
CA GLY A 27 11.63 23.53 -52.81
C GLY A 27 11.17 22.61 -53.95
N VAL A 28 10.81 21.36 -53.66
CA VAL A 28 10.38 20.36 -54.66
C VAL A 28 8.86 20.28 -54.81
N VAL A 29 8.12 20.37 -53.70
CA VAL A 29 6.68 20.09 -53.63
C VAL A 29 5.83 21.37 -53.69
N LEU A 30 6.30 22.49 -53.15
CA LEU A 30 5.52 23.73 -53.19
C LEU A 30 5.56 24.31 -54.59
N THR A 31 4.39 24.35 -55.23
CA THR A 31 4.19 25.07 -56.48
C THR A 31 3.96 26.55 -56.22
N ALA A 32 4.49 27.41 -57.09
CA ALA A 32 4.22 28.83 -57.03
C ALA A 32 2.72 29.09 -57.27
N HIS A 33 1.99 29.43 -56.21
CA HIS A 33 0.57 29.76 -56.29
C HIS A 33 0.41 31.26 -56.57
N GLN A 34 0.01 31.61 -57.80
CA GLN A 34 -0.40 32.97 -58.16
C GLN A 34 -1.90 32.99 -58.49
N GLY A 35 -2.73 33.14 -57.45
CA GLY A 35 -4.17 33.26 -57.62
C GLY A 35 -4.89 33.51 -56.29
N ARG A 36 -5.89 34.39 -56.31
CA ARG A 36 -6.74 34.66 -55.15
C ARG A 36 -7.56 33.42 -54.85
N ARG A 37 -7.37 32.83 -53.66
CA ARG A 37 -8.18 31.69 -53.19
C ARG A 37 -9.66 32.09 -53.21
N ARG A 38 -10.58 31.17 -53.52
CA ARG A 38 -12.03 31.45 -53.60
C ARG A 38 -12.81 30.57 -52.62
N GLY A 39 -13.97 31.04 -52.18
CA GLY A 39 -14.85 30.31 -51.25
C GLY A 39 -14.37 30.38 -49.80
N PHE A 40 -14.34 29.24 -49.11
CA PHE A 40 -13.95 29.12 -47.70
C PHE A 40 -12.58 29.77 -47.40
N TRP A 41 -11.59 29.55 -48.25
CA TRP A 41 -10.23 30.05 -48.04
C TRP A 41 -10.14 31.58 -48.07
N ASP A 42 -10.91 32.27 -48.93
CA ASP A 42 -10.96 33.75 -48.94
C ASP A 42 -11.71 34.32 -47.74
N TRP A 43 -12.70 33.58 -47.22
CA TRP A 43 -13.34 33.93 -45.95
C TRP A 43 -12.37 33.74 -44.77
N PHE A 44 -11.63 32.63 -44.73
CA PHE A 44 -10.61 32.35 -43.72
C PHE A 44 -9.49 33.39 -43.77
N ASP A 45 -8.94 33.68 -44.95
CA ASP A 45 -7.88 34.68 -45.13
C ASP A 45 -8.37 36.07 -44.67
N ARG A 46 -9.63 36.43 -44.95
CA ARG A 46 -10.23 37.69 -44.47
C ARG A 46 -10.41 37.70 -42.95
N LEU A 47 -10.85 36.59 -42.34
CA LEU A 47 -10.98 36.47 -40.89
C LEU A 47 -9.61 36.52 -40.20
N PHE A 48 -8.64 35.77 -40.70
CA PHE A 48 -7.27 35.75 -40.21
C PHE A 48 -6.63 37.13 -40.31
N ASN A 49 -6.74 37.80 -41.46
CA ASN A 49 -6.23 39.17 -41.63
C ASN A 49 -6.90 40.15 -40.66
N ARG A 50 -8.21 40.03 -40.40
CA ARG A 50 -8.90 40.85 -39.39
C ARG A 50 -8.38 40.57 -37.99
N THR A 51 -8.17 39.31 -37.61
CA THR A 51 -7.60 38.92 -36.32
C THR A 51 -6.16 39.41 -36.17
N GLN A 52 -5.34 39.27 -37.20
CA GLN A 52 -3.96 39.76 -37.23
C GLN A 52 -3.91 41.28 -37.06
N GLN A 53 -4.75 42.02 -37.79
CA GLN A 53 -4.85 43.48 -37.63
C GLN A 53 -5.36 43.88 -36.25
N GLY A 54 -6.30 43.12 -35.67
CA GLY A 54 -6.76 43.33 -34.30
C GLY A 54 -5.64 43.11 -33.27
N TYR A 55 -4.91 42.01 -33.42
CA TYR A 55 -3.75 41.67 -32.59
C TYR A 55 -2.67 42.76 -32.66
N THR A 56 -2.29 43.22 -33.85
CA THR A 56 -1.25 44.26 -34.02
C THR A 56 -1.67 45.61 -33.44
N ARG A 57 -2.95 45.99 -33.56
CA ARG A 57 -3.49 47.21 -32.90
C ARG A 57 -3.52 47.07 -31.39
N ALA A 58 -3.87 45.89 -30.87
CA ALA A 58 -3.90 45.64 -29.44
C ALA A 58 -2.49 45.67 -28.83
N THR A 59 -1.52 45.00 -29.47
CA THR A 59 -0.13 44.98 -28.99
C THR A 59 0.53 46.36 -29.11
N SER A 60 0.30 47.11 -30.19
CA SER A 60 0.80 48.49 -30.31
C SER A 60 0.19 49.43 -29.26
N GLY A 61 -1.11 49.27 -28.95
CA GLY A 61 -1.78 50.01 -27.88
C GLY A 61 -1.33 49.63 -26.47
N LEU A 62 -0.84 48.41 -26.25
CA LEU A 62 -0.28 47.95 -24.97
C LEU A 62 1.17 48.42 -24.78
N LEU A 63 1.97 48.45 -25.85
CA LEU A 63 3.36 48.92 -25.84
C LEU A 63 3.49 50.38 -25.36
N VAL A 64 2.53 51.24 -25.72
CA VAL A 64 2.51 52.64 -25.26
C VAL A 64 2.06 52.82 -23.80
N ARG A 65 1.71 51.74 -23.09
CA ARG A 65 1.26 51.74 -21.68
C ARG A 65 2.03 50.71 -20.83
N PRO A 66 3.38 50.80 -20.76
CA PRO A 66 4.22 49.78 -20.13
C PRO A 66 3.88 49.55 -18.65
N ILE A 67 3.56 50.61 -17.90
CA ILE A 67 3.22 50.50 -16.47
C ILE A 67 1.95 49.65 -16.28
N ARG A 68 0.91 49.83 -17.12
CA ARG A 68 -0.32 49.03 -17.02
C ARG A 68 -0.08 47.57 -17.38
N VAL A 69 0.73 47.33 -18.42
CA VAL A 69 1.11 45.97 -18.83
C VAL A 69 1.89 45.27 -17.72
N MET A 70 2.87 45.95 -17.14
CA MET A 70 3.65 45.41 -16.02
C MET A 70 2.78 45.19 -14.77
N ALA A 71 1.84 46.08 -14.47
CA ALA A 71 0.91 45.89 -13.37
C ALA A 71 0.04 44.63 -13.56
N VAL A 72 -0.50 44.41 -14.77
CA VAL A 72 -1.26 43.19 -15.09
C VAL A 72 -0.35 41.96 -15.03
N PHE A 73 0.89 42.04 -15.52
CA PHE A 73 1.86 40.94 -15.42
C PHE A 73 2.13 40.56 -13.96
N VAL A 74 2.39 41.54 -13.09
CA VAL A 74 2.60 41.30 -11.66
C VAL A 74 1.34 40.72 -11.01
N LEU A 75 0.16 41.23 -11.36
CA LEU A 75 -1.12 40.68 -10.90
C LEU A 75 -1.27 39.19 -11.28
N LEU A 76 -0.99 38.84 -12.54
CA LEU A 76 -1.04 37.45 -13.02
C LEU A 76 -0.01 36.57 -12.32
N LEU A 77 1.17 37.11 -12.04
CA LEU A 77 2.23 36.41 -11.30
C LEU A 77 1.78 36.11 -9.87
N ILE A 78 1.22 37.09 -9.17
CA ILE A 78 0.64 36.90 -7.82
C ILE A 78 -0.50 35.88 -7.85
N ALA A 79 -1.41 35.99 -8.82
CA ALA A 79 -2.51 35.04 -8.99
C ALA A 79 -2.01 33.61 -9.27
N SER A 80 -0.95 33.46 -10.06
CA SER A 80 -0.34 32.17 -10.38
C SER A 80 0.32 31.54 -9.15
N ILE A 81 1.05 32.34 -8.36
CA ILE A 81 1.63 31.89 -7.08
C ILE A 81 0.51 31.44 -6.13
N GLY A 82 -0.53 32.25 -5.97
CA GLY A 82 -1.67 31.91 -5.11
C GLY A 82 -2.43 30.67 -5.57
N LEU A 83 -2.51 30.40 -6.88
CA LEU A 83 -3.09 29.17 -7.40
C LEU A 83 -2.18 27.96 -7.18
N PHE A 84 -0.87 28.13 -7.34
CA PHE A 84 0.13 27.08 -7.14
C PHE A 84 0.15 26.60 -5.68
N GLU A 85 0.01 27.51 -4.72
CA GLU A 85 -0.08 27.15 -3.29
C GLU A 85 -1.35 26.39 -2.92
N LYS A 86 -2.45 26.61 -3.65
CA LYS A 86 -3.74 25.92 -3.42
C LYS A 86 -3.84 24.57 -4.12
N LEU A 87 -2.93 24.26 -5.04
CA LEU A 87 -3.00 23.02 -5.81
C LEU A 87 -2.59 21.83 -4.92
N PRO A 88 -3.47 20.84 -4.68
CA PRO A 88 -3.14 19.72 -3.82
C PRO A 88 -2.09 18.84 -4.49
N LYS A 89 -1.05 18.48 -3.73
CA LYS A 89 0.08 17.69 -4.22
C LYS A 89 -0.29 16.20 -4.22
N SER A 90 0.15 15.49 -5.25
CA SER A 90 0.07 14.03 -5.31
C SER A 90 1.29 13.48 -6.04
N PHE A 91 1.67 12.24 -5.73
CA PHE A 91 2.78 11.57 -6.39
C PHE A 91 2.39 11.02 -7.77
N LEU A 92 1.39 10.15 -7.79
CA LEU A 92 0.88 9.50 -8.99
C LEU A 92 -0.64 9.38 -8.89
N PRO A 93 -1.38 9.55 -9.99
CA PRO A 93 -2.80 9.26 -10.00
C PRO A 93 -3.03 7.77 -9.72
N GLU A 94 -4.08 7.46 -8.97
CA GLU A 94 -4.56 6.09 -8.86
C GLU A 94 -5.20 5.69 -10.18
N GLU A 95 -4.68 4.62 -10.79
CA GLU A 95 -5.15 4.10 -12.07
C GLU A 95 -5.98 2.85 -11.85
N ASP A 96 -7.01 2.65 -12.67
CA ASP A 96 -7.73 1.38 -12.71
C ASP A 96 -6.86 0.34 -13.43
N GLN A 97 -6.20 -0.54 -12.67
CA GLN A 97 -5.30 -1.58 -13.18
C GLN A 97 -6.05 -2.87 -13.60
N GLY A 98 -7.39 -2.85 -13.61
CA GLY A 98 -8.20 -4.02 -13.93
C GLY A 98 -8.33 -5.04 -12.78
N TYR A 99 -7.87 -4.71 -11.58
CA TYR A 99 -8.13 -5.50 -10.37
C TYR A 99 -7.94 -4.65 -9.11
N PHE A 100 -8.50 -5.09 -8.00
CA PHE A 100 -8.22 -4.55 -6.67
C PHE A 100 -8.00 -5.66 -5.65
N ILE A 101 -7.47 -5.29 -4.49
CA ILE A 101 -7.09 -6.21 -3.43
C ILE A 101 -7.98 -5.96 -2.22
N VAL A 102 -8.54 -7.04 -1.67
CA VAL A 102 -9.29 -7.03 -0.42
C VAL A 102 -8.53 -7.82 0.61
N ILE A 103 -8.43 -7.28 1.82
CA ILE A 103 -7.92 -8.02 2.96
C ILE A 103 -9.01 -8.25 3.97
N ALA A 104 -8.97 -9.43 4.58
CA ALA A 104 -9.81 -9.78 5.71
C ALA A 104 -8.95 -10.15 6.89
N GLN A 105 -9.14 -9.42 7.99
CA GLN A 105 -8.46 -9.67 9.25
C GLN A 105 -9.50 -9.85 10.35
N LEU A 106 -9.71 -11.10 10.76
CA LEU A 106 -10.57 -11.46 11.88
C LEU A 106 -9.83 -11.24 13.22
N PRO A 107 -10.57 -11.17 14.34
CA PRO A 107 -9.99 -11.15 15.68
C PRO A 107 -9.01 -12.29 15.93
N ASP A 108 -8.07 -12.06 16.84
CA ASP A 108 -7.07 -13.05 17.19
C ASP A 108 -7.73 -14.31 17.77
N GLY A 109 -7.18 -15.48 17.44
CA GLY A 109 -7.77 -16.76 17.83
C GLY A 109 -8.94 -17.22 16.95
N ALA A 110 -9.39 -16.42 15.97
CA ALA A 110 -10.36 -16.90 14.99
C ALA A 110 -9.77 -18.05 14.15
N SER A 111 -10.57 -19.10 13.97
CA SER A 111 -10.16 -20.27 13.19
C SER A 111 -10.20 -19.99 11.69
N LYS A 112 -9.50 -20.82 10.91
CA LYS A 112 -9.52 -20.75 9.45
C LYS A 112 -10.95 -20.91 8.91
N GLN A 113 -11.79 -21.75 9.54
CA GLN A 113 -13.17 -21.93 9.11
C GLN A 113 -13.99 -20.63 9.23
N ARG A 114 -13.79 -19.84 10.30
CA ARG A 114 -14.46 -18.54 10.44
C ARG A 114 -14.01 -17.55 9.38
N THR A 115 -12.71 -17.53 9.07
CA THR A 115 -12.17 -16.68 8.00
C THR A 115 -12.74 -17.04 6.64
N VAL A 116 -12.87 -18.34 6.34
CA VAL A 116 -13.49 -18.84 5.09
C VAL A 116 -14.95 -18.35 4.99
N ALA A 117 -15.74 -18.48 6.05
CA ALA A 117 -17.14 -18.04 6.03
C ALA A 117 -17.30 -16.53 5.76
N VAL A 118 -16.39 -15.70 6.27
CA VAL A 118 -16.36 -14.25 5.96
C VAL A 118 -16.02 -14.02 4.49
N LEU A 119 -15.01 -14.74 3.96
CA LEU A 119 -14.61 -14.61 2.56
C LEU A 119 -15.73 -15.04 1.61
N GLU A 120 -16.44 -16.13 1.90
CA GLU A 120 -17.58 -16.58 1.09
C GLU A 120 -18.71 -15.54 1.03
N ARG A 121 -18.89 -14.73 2.08
CA ARG A 121 -19.85 -13.63 2.07
C ARG A 121 -19.38 -12.47 1.19
N VAL A 122 -18.10 -12.12 1.28
CA VAL A 122 -17.47 -11.07 0.46
C VAL A 122 -17.42 -11.48 -1.02
N GLU A 123 -17.10 -12.73 -1.29
CA GLU A 123 -17.04 -13.34 -2.61
C GLU A 123 -18.40 -13.29 -3.31
N ARG A 124 -19.47 -13.72 -2.63
CA ARG A 124 -20.84 -13.64 -3.16
C ARG A 124 -21.26 -12.22 -3.51
N PHE A 125 -20.83 -11.23 -2.73
CA PHE A 125 -21.09 -9.83 -3.06
C PHE A 125 -20.40 -9.42 -4.36
N PHE A 126 -19.10 -9.70 -4.50
CA PHE A 126 -18.36 -9.31 -5.70
C PHE A 126 -18.81 -10.07 -6.95
N GLN A 127 -19.09 -11.38 -6.83
CA GLN A 127 -19.60 -12.19 -7.93
C GLN A 127 -20.99 -11.77 -8.42
N ALA A 128 -21.77 -11.05 -7.59
CA ALA A 128 -23.05 -10.48 -8.01
C ALA A 128 -22.89 -9.21 -8.88
N ILE A 129 -21.68 -8.65 -8.97
CA ILE A 129 -21.39 -7.45 -9.76
C ILE A 129 -20.91 -7.86 -11.16
N PRO A 130 -21.60 -7.50 -12.25
CA PRO A 130 -21.25 -7.93 -13.60
C PRO A 130 -19.83 -7.55 -14.06
N ALA A 131 -19.28 -6.45 -13.53
CA ALA A 131 -17.94 -5.97 -13.86
C ALA A 131 -16.81 -6.76 -13.20
N VAL A 132 -17.11 -7.65 -12.25
CA VAL A 132 -16.13 -8.53 -11.61
C VAL A 132 -15.96 -9.78 -12.46
N HIS A 133 -14.71 -10.11 -12.81
CA HIS A 133 -14.40 -11.30 -13.59
C HIS A 133 -14.24 -12.54 -12.70
N SER A 134 -13.47 -12.40 -11.62
CA SER A 134 -13.22 -13.50 -10.66
C SER A 134 -12.92 -12.98 -9.25
N THR A 135 -12.88 -13.90 -8.30
CA THR A 135 -12.55 -13.67 -6.89
C THR A 135 -11.56 -14.74 -6.44
N ASP A 136 -10.29 -14.36 -6.31
CA ASP A 136 -9.21 -15.29 -5.98
C ASP A 136 -8.79 -15.09 -4.52
N ALA A 137 -9.34 -15.92 -3.63
CA ALA A 137 -9.15 -15.80 -2.18
C ALA A 137 -8.05 -16.73 -1.65
N LEU A 138 -7.15 -16.16 -0.85
CA LEU A 138 -6.05 -16.84 -0.16
C LEU A 138 -6.25 -16.72 1.35
N THR A 139 -6.78 -17.78 1.95
CA THR A 139 -6.94 -17.90 3.41
C THR A 139 -5.62 -18.27 4.08
N GLY A 140 -5.35 -17.73 5.26
CA GLY A 140 -4.15 -18.03 6.03
C GLY A 140 -3.01 -17.05 5.80
N GLN A 141 -3.17 -16.08 4.89
CA GLN A 141 -2.10 -15.16 4.50
C GLN A 141 -2.64 -13.76 4.17
N ASN A 142 -2.01 -12.75 4.74
CA ASN A 142 -2.23 -11.34 4.45
C ASN A 142 -1.00 -10.77 3.72
N PHE A 143 -1.07 -10.62 2.40
CA PHE A 143 0.06 -10.09 1.61
C PHE A 143 0.31 -8.60 1.84
N VAL A 144 -0.72 -7.87 2.25
CA VAL A 144 -0.66 -6.42 2.43
C VAL A 144 0.09 -6.07 3.72
N PHE A 145 -0.24 -6.75 4.81
CA PHE A 145 0.44 -6.60 6.10
C PHE A 145 1.63 -7.57 6.30
N GLY A 146 1.85 -8.51 5.37
CA GLY A 146 2.93 -9.48 5.45
C GLY A 146 2.75 -10.54 6.54
N THR A 147 1.52 -10.78 7.00
CA THR A 147 1.24 -11.72 8.09
C THR A 147 0.71 -13.06 7.59
N ARG A 148 0.88 -14.10 8.39
CA ARG A 148 0.34 -15.44 8.17
C ARG A 148 -0.39 -15.88 9.41
N GLY A 149 -1.57 -16.45 9.26
CA GLY A 149 -2.38 -16.89 10.38
C GLY A 149 -3.80 -17.24 9.97
N PRO A 150 -4.46 -18.15 10.72
CA PRO A 150 -5.79 -18.66 10.37
C PRO A 150 -6.89 -17.58 10.35
N ASN A 151 -6.69 -16.47 11.07
CA ASN A 151 -7.59 -15.32 11.13
C ASN A 151 -7.35 -14.27 10.03
N SER A 152 -6.47 -14.55 9.07
CA SER A 152 -6.06 -13.59 8.04
C SER A 152 -6.30 -14.12 6.63
N ALA A 153 -6.63 -13.24 5.70
CA ALA A 153 -6.79 -13.58 4.29
C ALA A 153 -6.57 -12.39 3.36
N THR A 154 -6.20 -12.70 2.13
CA THR A 154 -6.12 -11.76 1.01
C THR A 154 -6.97 -12.28 -0.14
N MET A 155 -7.80 -11.46 -0.73
CA MET A 155 -8.58 -11.75 -1.92
C MET A 155 -8.18 -10.79 -3.03
N PHE A 156 -7.82 -11.34 -4.18
CA PHE A 156 -7.64 -10.57 -5.41
C PHE A 156 -8.96 -10.58 -6.17
N VAL A 157 -9.38 -9.41 -6.66
CA VAL A 157 -10.63 -9.27 -7.41
C VAL A 157 -10.32 -8.72 -8.79
N PRO A 158 -9.98 -9.59 -9.77
CA PRO A 158 -9.89 -9.21 -11.18
C PRO A 158 -11.22 -8.71 -11.73
N LEU A 159 -11.16 -7.64 -12.51
CA LEU A 159 -12.29 -7.02 -13.18
C LEU A 159 -12.31 -7.43 -14.65
N GLN A 160 -13.47 -7.29 -15.29
CA GLN A 160 -13.58 -7.39 -16.74
C GLN A 160 -12.72 -6.33 -17.44
N LEU A 161 -12.44 -6.53 -18.73
CA LEU A 161 -11.70 -5.57 -19.53
C LEU A 161 -12.45 -4.23 -19.59
N TRP A 162 -11.72 -3.11 -19.65
CA TRP A 162 -12.31 -1.76 -19.59
C TRP A 162 -13.43 -1.52 -20.62
N ASP A 163 -13.31 -2.12 -21.82
CA ASP A 163 -14.30 -2.00 -22.89
C ASP A 163 -15.65 -2.66 -22.55
N GLU A 164 -15.67 -3.62 -21.62
CA GLU A 164 -16.88 -4.32 -21.15
C GLU A 164 -17.50 -3.66 -19.91
N ARG A 165 -16.86 -2.62 -19.37
CA ARG A 165 -17.31 -1.86 -18.19
C ARG A 165 -17.15 -0.34 -18.35
N PRO A 166 -17.75 0.26 -19.39
CA PRO A 166 -17.55 1.66 -19.73
C PRO A 166 -18.14 2.64 -18.70
N GLU A 167 -19.08 2.20 -17.87
CA GLU A 167 -19.71 3.06 -16.88
C GLU A 167 -18.78 3.36 -15.70
N PRO A 168 -18.65 4.63 -15.26
CA PRO A 168 -17.75 5.02 -14.17
C PRO A 168 -17.99 4.29 -12.83
N GLN A 169 -19.21 3.80 -12.61
CA GLN A 169 -19.57 3.03 -11.41
C GLN A 169 -18.91 1.64 -11.34
N TYR A 170 -18.45 1.12 -12.48
CA TYR A 170 -17.75 -0.16 -12.59
C TYR A 170 -16.23 -0.01 -12.62
N HIS A 171 -15.71 1.21 -12.49
CA HIS A 171 -14.28 1.41 -12.31
C HIS A 171 -13.83 0.98 -10.91
N ALA A 172 -12.59 0.51 -10.79
CA ALA A 172 -12.02 -0.04 -9.56
C ALA A 172 -12.24 0.87 -8.35
N LYS A 173 -12.05 2.18 -8.49
CA LYS A 173 -12.26 3.16 -7.40
C LYS A 173 -13.70 3.19 -6.90
N ALA A 174 -14.68 3.11 -7.79
CA ALA A 174 -16.10 3.11 -7.44
C ALA A 174 -16.49 1.79 -6.77
N LEU A 175 -16.00 0.66 -7.29
CA LEU A 175 -16.22 -0.67 -6.71
C LEU A 175 -15.60 -0.80 -5.30
N VAL A 176 -14.39 -0.30 -5.10
CA VAL A 176 -13.75 -0.23 -3.77
C VAL A 176 -14.58 0.62 -2.81
N GLY A 177 -15.09 1.77 -3.28
CA GLY A 177 -16.00 2.61 -2.49
C GLY A 177 -17.29 1.89 -2.10
N ALA A 178 -17.93 1.19 -3.05
CA ALA A 178 -19.14 0.40 -2.82
C ALA A 178 -18.90 -0.77 -1.86
N ALA A 179 -17.74 -1.42 -1.93
CA ALA A 179 -17.36 -2.51 -1.04
C ALA A 179 -17.37 -2.11 0.43
N TYR A 180 -16.96 -0.88 0.76
CA TYR A 180 -17.00 -0.40 2.15
C TYR A 180 -18.42 -0.32 2.73
N GLY A 181 -19.45 -0.18 1.90
CA GLY A 181 -20.85 -0.27 2.32
C GLY A 181 -21.24 -1.68 2.77
N GLU A 182 -20.77 -2.70 2.06
CA GLU A 182 -20.98 -4.11 2.45
C GLU A 182 -20.10 -4.53 3.61
N PHE A 183 -18.84 -4.06 3.65
CA PHE A 183 -17.90 -4.37 4.73
C PHE A 183 -18.43 -3.90 6.08
N ALA A 184 -19.15 -2.77 6.12
CA ALA A 184 -19.79 -2.28 7.34
C ALA A 184 -20.84 -3.25 7.92
N LYS A 185 -21.38 -4.18 7.12
CA LYS A 185 -22.34 -5.20 7.56
C LYS A 185 -21.68 -6.47 8.12
N ILE A 186 -20.35 -6.50 8.20
CA ILE A 186 -19.53 -7.63 8.67
C ILE A 186 -18.66 -7.14 9.84
N PRO A 187 -19.23 -6.93 11.04
CA PRO A 187 -18.50 -6.37 12.17
C PRO A 187 -17.44 -7.32 12.75
N GLU A 188 -17.50 -8.61 12.41
CA GLU A 188 -16.60 -9.64 12.92
C GLU A 188 -15.23 -9.67 12.25
N ALA A 189 -14.98 -8.85 11.22
CA ALA A 189 -13.70 -8.77 10.54
C ALA A 189 -13.35 -7.31 10.18
N LEU A 190 -12.08 -6.96 10.30
CA LEU A 190 -11.54 -5.78 9.66
C LEU A 190 -11.35 -6.08 8.17
N LEU A 191 -12.18 -5.45 7.34
CA LEU A 191 -12.14 -5.56 5.89
C LEU A 191 -11.64 -4.25 5.30
N LEU A 192 -10.54 -4.31 4.54
CA LEU A 192 -10.02 -3.16 3.80
C LEU A 192 -9.88 -3.53 2.33
N ALA A 193 -10.23 -2.60 1.45
CA ALA A 193 -10.08 -2.74 0.00
C ALA A 193 -9.17 -1.62 -0.52
N PHE A 194 -8.24 -2.00 -1.39
CA PHE A 194 -7.24 -1.10 -1.96
C PHE A 194 -7.15 -1.34 -3.46
N ASN A 195 -7.00 -0.25 -4.20
CA ASN A 195 -6.59 -0.35 -5.59
C ASN A 195 -5.16 -0.91 -5.68
N ALA A 196 -4.85 -1.57 -6.79
CA ALA A 196 -3.50 -2.03 -7.06
C ALA A 196 -2.52 -0.84 -7.14
N PRO A 197 -1.25 -1.03 -6.75
CA PRO A 197 -0.25 0.03 -6.81
C PRO A 197 0.05 0.43 -8.26
N ALA A 198 0.13 1.73 -8.53
CA ALA A 198 0.43 2.27 -9.88
C ALA A 198 1.82 1.84 -10.39
N ILE A 199 2.79 1.66 -9.49
CA ILE A 199 4.11 1.10 -9.82
C ILE A 199 4.27 -0.23 -9.10
N ARG A 200 4.34 -1.31 -9.88
CA ARG A 200 4.63 -2.65 -9.37
C ARG A 200 5.99 -2.65 -8.65
N GLY A 201 6.02 -3.16 -7.42
CA GLY A 201 7.23 -3.30 -6.61
C GLY A 201 7.57 -2.11 -5.69
N VAL A 202 6.84 -0.98 -5.75
CA VAL A 202 7.02 0.13 -4.79
C VAL A 202 6.26 -0.13 -3.49
N GLY A 203 5.17 -0.89 -3.55
CA GLY A 203 4.35 -1.29 -2.41
C GLY A 203 3.37 -2.39 -2.79
N SER A 204 2.66 -2.93 -1.79
CA SER A 204 1.64 -3.99 -1.97
C SER A 204 0.25 -3.45 -2.30
N VAL A 205 -0.04 -2.18 -1.99
CA VAL A 205 -1.33 -1.52 -2.15
C VAL A 205 -1.18 -0.07 -2.58
N GLY A 206 -2.22 0.51 -3.18
CA GLY A 206 -2.37 1.96 -3.37
C GLY A 206 -2.65 2.72 -2.06
N GLY A 207 -2.87 4.03 -2.17
CA GLY A 207 -3.08 4.91 -1.01
C GLY A 207 -1.78 5.34 -0.33
N PHE A 208 -1.76 5.39 1.01
CA PHE A 208 -0.60 5.74 1.81
C PHE A 208 -0.18 4.60 2.73
N SER A 209 1.11 4.60 3.09
CA SER A 209 1.68 3.67 4.06
C SER A 209 2.66 4.38 5.00
N ALA A 210 2.41 4.25 6.29
CA ALA A 210 3.24 4.82 7.34
C ALA A 210 3.61 3.77 8.39
N GLN A 211 4.67 4.04 9.13
CA GLN A 211 5.25 3.20 10.16
C GLN A 211 5.19 3.98 11.46
N ILE A 212 4.37 3.55 12.42
CA ILE A 212 4.40 4.09 13.76
C ILE A 212 5.53 3.39 14.49
N GLN A 213 6.56 4.10 14.91
CA GLN A 213 7.74 3.54 15.55
C GLN A 213 7.70 3.77 17.06
N ASP A 214 8.19 2.78 17.81
CA ASP A 214 8.51 2.88 19.24
C ASP A 214 10.03 2.90 19.43
N PRO A 215 10.65 4.09 19.56
CA PRO A 215 12.08 4.22 19.82
C PRO A 215 12.51 3.70 21.19
N SER A 216 11.57 3.62 22.15
CA SER A 216 11.85 3.17 23.51
C SER A 216 11.88 1.65 23.67
N SER A 217 11.39 0.91 22.65
CA SER A 217 11.19 -0.54 22.70
C SER A 217 10.53 -0.99 24.01
N GLY A 218 9.47 -0.27 24.39
CA GLY A 218 8.81 -0.39 25.68
C GLY A 218 7.75 -1.50 25.71
N ASP A 219 6.75 -1.34 26.59
CA ASP A 219 5.64 -2.27 26.70
C ASP A 219 4.77 -2.26 25.43
N PHE A 220 4.67 -3.43 24.77
CA PHE A 220 3.84 -3.61 23.59
C PHE A 220 2.37 -3.27 23.83
N LYS A 221 1.82 -3.47 25.05
CA LYS A 221 0.43 -3.09 25.35
C LYS A 221 0.22 -1.60 25.25
N LYS A 222 1.15 -0.82 25.82
CA LYS A 222 1.15 0.63 25.70
C LYS A 222 1.31 1.04 24.24
N PHE A 223 2.23 0.43 23.50
CA PHE A 223 2.43 0.73 22.09
C PHE A 223 1.17 0.46 21.24
N ALA A 224 0.49 -0.67 21.47
CA ALA A 224 -0.76 -1.00 20.79
C ALA A 224 -1.88 0.01 21.09
N MET A 225 -2.00 0.44 22.35
CA MET A 225 -2.96 1.47 22.75
C MET A 225 -2.68 2.80 22.02
N VAL A 226 -1.42 3.22 21.95
CA VAL A 226 -1.04 4.47 21.28
C VAL A 226 -1.25 4.38 19.76
N ALA A 227 -0.89 3.26 19.14
CA ALA A 227 -1.15 3.02 17.73
C ALA A 227 -2.65 3.06 17.41
N GLN A 228 -3.48 2.43 18.25
CA GLN A 228 -4.93 2.45 18.10
C GLN A 228 -5.51 3.85 18.32
N GLN A 229 -5.04 4.59 19.33
CA GLN A 229 -5.43 5.98 19.58
C GLN A 229 -5.10 6.88 18.37
N PHE A 230 -3.93 6.68 17.77
CA PHE A 230 -3.52 7.38 16.56
C PHE A 230 -4.45 7.06 15.38
N VAL A 231 -4.76 5.78 15.16
CA VAL A 231 -5.71 5.35 14.11
C VAL A 231 -7.09 5.98 14.31
N GLU A 232 -7.62 5.96 15.53
CA GLU A 232 -8.94 6.53 15.85
C GLU A 232 -8.99 8.04 15.65
N ARG A 233 -7.90 8.75 16.00
CA ARG A 233 -7.78 10.19 15.77
C ARG A 233 -7.60 10.52 14.29
N ALA A 234 -6.81 9.73 13.56
CA ALA A 234 -6.58 9.88 12.13
C ALA A 234 -7.86 9.63 11.33
N GLN A 235 -8.66 8.63 11.71
CA GLN A 235 -9.94 8.30 11.06
C GLN A 235 -10.98 9.44 11.15
N LYS A 236 -10.80 10.40 12.08
CA LYS A 236 -11.65 11.59 12.23
C LYS A 236 -11.21 12.78 11.36
N GLU A 237 -10.04 12.70 10.73
CA GLU A 237 -9.56 13.77 9.86
C GLU A 237 -10.28 13.73 8.50
N PRO A 238 -10.84 14.85 8.00
CA PRO A 238 -11.58 14.89 6.74
C PRO A 238 -10.77 14.41 5.52
N ALA A 239 -9.45 14.61 5.54
CA ALA A 239 -8.57 14.22 4.44
C ALA A 239 -8.24 12.72 4.41
N ILE A 240 -8.53 12.00 5.50
CA ILE A 240 -8.18 10.59 5.66
C ILE A 240 -9.45 9.76 5.43
N GLY A 241 -9.36 8.83 4.48
CA GLY A 241 -10.41 7.85 4.21
C GLY A 241 -10.38 6.74 5.24
N ARG A 242 -10.49 5.49 4.80
CA ARG A 242 -10.32 4.33 5.68
C ARG A 242 -8.83 4.15 6.00
N VAL A 243 -8.51 4.03 7.28
CA VAL A 243 -7.16 3.79 7.79
C VAL A 243 -7.19 2.68 8.83
N GLY A 244 -6.14 1.86 8.88
CA GLY A 244 -6.03 0.78 9.85
C GLY A 244 -4.62 0.27 10.04
N THR A 245 -4.45 -0.48 11.12
CA THR A 245 -3.23 -1.25 11.42
C THR A 245 -3.62 -2.66 11.81
N ASN A 246 -2.72 -3.61 11.55
CA ASN A 246 -2.85 -5.00 12.00
C ASN A 246 -2.09 -5.27 13.30
N PHE A 247 -1.41 -4.28 13.88
CA PHE A 247 -0.64 -4.47 15.10
C PHE A 247 -1.57 -4.72 16.29
N ARG A 248 -1.43 -5.89 16.93
CA ARG A 248 -2.23 -6.31 18.08
C ARG A 248 -1.36 -7.04 19.09
N VAL A 249 -1.77 -6.99 20.36
CA VAL A 249 -1.12 -7.63 21.51
C VAL A 249 -2.03 -8.64 22.23
N SER A 250 -3.23 -8.81 21.70
CA SER A 250 -4.31 -9.63 22.25
C SER A 250 -4.24 -11.08 21.79
N SER A 251 -3.19 -11.46 21.06
CA SER A 251 -3.19 -12.75 20.39
C SER A 251 -3.09 -13.88 21.42
N PRO A 252 -4.08 -14.79 21.47
CA PRO A 252 -4.12 -15.82 22.49
C PRO A 252 -2.99 -16.82 22.24
N ARG A 253 -2.22 -17.10 23.29
CA ARG A 253 -1.09 -18.02 23.28
C ARG A 253 -1.22 -18.98 24.44
N LEU A 254 -0.73 -20.20 24.24
CA LEU A 254 -0.52 -21.17 25.29
C LEU A 254 0.96 -21.20 25.63
N TYR A 255 1.29 -20.81 26.85
CA TYR A 255 2.64 -20.90 27.37
C TYR A 255 2.80 -22.25 28.09
N ALA A 256 3.65 -23.11 27.56
CA ALA A 256 3.99 -24.40 28.15
C ALA A 256 5.13 -24.21 29.16
N ASN A 257 4.78 -24.15 30.45
CA ASN A 257 5.73 -24.01 31.54
C ASN A 257 6.28 -25.38 31.96
N VAL A 258 7.56 -25.63 31.66
CA VAL A 258 8.23 -26.90 31.99
C VAL A 258 8.83 -26.82 33.40
N ASN A 259 8.37 -27.68 34.30
CA ASN A 259 8.93 -27.81 35.64
C ASN A 259 10.24 -28.62 35.60
N ARG A 260 11.36 -27.90 35.48
CA ARG A 260 12.71 -28.47 35.39
C ARG A 260 13.13 -29.24 36.64
N GLU A 261 12.71 -28.80 37.83
CA GLU A 261 13.03 -29.46 39.10
C GLU A 261 12.35 -30.83 39.17
N ARG A 262 11.07 -30.88 38.80
CA ARG A 262 10.28 -32.11 38.76
C ARG A 262 10.77 -33.07 37.68
N ALA A 263 11.14 -32.55 36.51
CA ALA A 263 11.77 -33.35 35.45
C ALA A 263 13.06 -34.03 35.96
N LYS A 264 13.93 -33.28 36.64
CA LYS A 264 15.18 -33.83 37.20
C LYS A 264 14.93 -34.84 38.32
N ALA A 265 13.97 -34.58 39.21
CA ALA A 265 13.60 -35.50 40.28
C ALA A 265 13.06 -36.85 39.76
N LEU A 266 12.35 -36.81 38.63
CA LEU A 266 11.77 -37.99 37.99
C LEU A 266 12.70 -38.68 36.99
N GLY A 267 13.90 -38.14 36.74
CA GLY A 267 14.87 -38.71 35.81
C GLY A 267 14.50 -38.52 34.33
N VAL A 268 13.79 -37.44 34.00
CA VAL A 268 13.41 -37.09 32.63
C VAL A 268 14.38 -36.03 32.09
N PRO A 269 15.12 -36.32 30.99
CA PRO A 269 15.92 -35.31 30.31
C PRO A 269 15.04 -34.17 29.79
N ILE A 270 15.46 -32.92 29.99
CA ILE A 270 14.69 -31.74 29.58
C ILE A 270 14.56 -31.68 28.04
N SER A 271 15.58 -32.14 27.31
CA SER A 271 15.55 -32.26 25.85
C SER A 271 14.35 -33.09 25.38
N ASP A 272 14.14 -34.24 26.00
CA ASP A 272 13.12 -35.20 25.61
C ASP A 272 11.71 -34.62 25.79
N ILE A 273 11.53 -33.73 26.77
CA ILE A 273 10.27 -32.99 26.98
C ILE A 273 10.02 -32.04 25.81
N PHE A 274 11.02 -31.27 25.39
CA PHE A 274 10.89 -30.33 24.27
C PHE A 274 10.73 -31.05 22.93
N ASP A 275 11.49 -32.13 22.69
CA ASP A 275 11.37 -32.94 21.48
C ASP A 275 9.98 -33.57 21.40
N THR A 276 9.44 -34.07 22.51
CA THR A 276 8.07 -34.62 22.57
C THR A 276 7.02 -33.53 22.32
N LEU A 277 7.14 -32.36 22.95
CA LEU A 277 6.25 -31.24 22.68
C LEU A 277 6.28 -30.84 21.19
N GLN A 278 7.47 -30.77 20.59
CA GLN A 278 7.65 -30.39 19.19
C GLN A 278 7.12 -31.47 18.23
N ALA A 279 7.28 -32.76 18.55
CA ALA A 279 6.81 -33.88 17.73
C ALA A 279 5.30 -34.07 17.71
N TYR A 280 4.60 -33.68 18.78
CA TYR A 280 3.14 -33.86 18.88
C TYR A 280 2.36 -32.57 18.57
N PHE A 281 2.74 -31.42 19.17
CA PHE A 281 2.01 -30.16 19.01
C PHE A 281 2.63 -29.22 17.99
N GLY A 282 3.91 -29.42 17.67
CA GLY A 282 4.63 -28.67 16.66
C GLY A 282 4.75 -29.45 15.35
N ASN A 283 5.66 -28.98 14.52
CA ASN A 283 6.05 -29.67 13.30
C ASN A 283 7.53 -30.08 13.45
N PHE A 284 7.77 -31.34 13.83
CA PHE A 284 9.11 -31.85 14.10
C PHE A 284 9.71 -32.47 12.84
N TYR A 285 10.81 -31.87 12.38
CA TYR A 285 11.57 -32.35 11.24
C TYR A 285 12.42 -33.55 11.65
N ILE A 286 12.30 -34.66 10.91
CA ILE A 286 13.05 -35.89 11.17
C ILE A 286 14.24 -35.97 10.20
N ASN A 287 13.96 -36.00 8.91
CA ASN A 287 14.96 -36.14 7.85
C ASN A 287 14.33 -35.81 6.49
N ASP A 288 15.09 -36.09 5.43
CA ASP A 288 14.66 -35.95 4.04
C ASP A 288 14.58 -37.32 3.35
N PHE A 289 13.68 -37.45 2.38
CA PHE A 289 13.63 -38.59 1.48
C PHE A 289 13.39 -38.17 0.03
N ILE A 290 13.86 -38.99 -0.92
CA ILE A 290 13.72 -38.70 -2.35
C ILE A 290 12.52 -39.46 -2.91
N LYS A 291 11.63 -38.75 -3.58
CA LYS A 291 10.51 -39.33 -4.34
C LYS A 291 10.40 -38.60 -5.68
N PHE A 292 10.26 -39.31 -6.79
CA PHE A 292 10.11 -38.70 -8.12
C PHE A 292 11.23 -37.69 -8.48
N GLY A 293 12.47 -37.95 -8.05
CA GLY A 293 13.62 -37.07 -8.29
C GLY A 293 13.59 -35.75 -7.50
N ARG A 294 12.70 -35.60 -6.52
CA ARG A 294 12.64 -34.45 -5.60
C ARG A 294 12.88 -34.90 -4.17
N VAL A 295 13.55 -34.03 -3.41
CA VAL A 295 13.76 -34.21 -1.98
C VAL A 295 12.52 -33.68 -1.25
N TYR A 296 11.99 -34.47 -0.31
CA TYR A 296 10.85 -34.11 0.54
C TYR A 296 11.25 -34.22 2.00
N HIS A 297 10.82 -33.23 2.80
CA HIS A 297 10.95 -33.27 4.25
C HIS A 297 10.01 -34.30 4.84
N VAL A 298 10.52 -35.12 5.76
CA VAL A 298 9.74 -35.98 6.64
C VAL A 298 9.53 -35.24 7.95
N GLN A 299 8.25 -35.03 8.26
CA GLN A 299 7.80 -34.30 9.44
C GLN A 299 6.84 -35.17 10.22
N THR A 300 6.86 -35.04 11.55
CA THR A 300 5.87 -35.66 12.44
C THR A 300 5.11 -34.59 13.20
N GLU A 301 3.82 -34.84 13.35
CA GLU A 301 2.85 -34.05 14.09
C GLU A 301 1.74 -35.02 14.53
N ALA A 302 1.10 -34.78 15.67
CA ALA A 302 -0.04 -35.60 16.08
C ALA A 302 -1.30 -35.28 15.26
N ASP A 303 -2.20 -36.25 15.12
CA ASP A 303 -3.51 -35.99 14.51
C ASP A 303 -4.26 -34.92 15.30
N ALA A 304 -5.08 -34.13 14.59
CA ALA A 304 -5.68 -32.90 15.12
C ALA A 304 -6.46 -33.10 16.44
N GLU A 305 -7.14 -34.23 16.59
CA GLU A 305 -7.94 -34.56 17.79
C GLU A 305 -7.10 -34.72 19.06
N PHE A 306 -5.82 -35.09 18.93
CA PHE A 306 -4.91 -35.31 20.06
C PHE A 306 -4.08 -34.08 20.42
N ARG A 307 -4.32 -32.94 19.79
CA ARG A 307 -3.56 -31.69 20.03
C ARG A 307 -4.40 -30.42 19.97
N ALA A 308 -5.72 -30.55 19.97
CA ALA A 308 -6.64 -29.42 19.85
C ALA A 308 -6.74 -28.59 21.13
N THR A 309 -6.47 -29.20 22.30
CA THR A 309 -6.72 -28.59 23.61
C THR A 309 -5.55 -28.79 24.56
N PRO A 310 -5.34 -27.90 25.54
CA PRO A 310 -4.30 -28.06 26.57
C PRO A 310 -4.42 -29.38 27.34
N GLN A 311 -5.64 -29.90 27.52
CA GLN A 311 -5.91 -31.16 28.22
C GLN A 311 -5.26 -32.36 27.52
N ASN A 312 -5.00 -32.27 26.21
CA ASN A 312 -4.37 -33.35 25.47
C ASN A 312 -2.90 -33.60 25.91
N LEU A 313 -2.28 -32.69 26.66
CA LEU A 313 -0.96 -32.94 27.29
C LEU A 313 -0.97 -34.19 28.18
N SER A 314 -2.10 -34.51 28.82
CA SER A 314 -2.23 -35.69 29.68
C SER A 314 -2.17 -37.02 28.92
N ASN A 315 -2.44 -37.01 27.61
CA ASN A 315 -2.43 -38.21 26.76
C ASN A 315 -1.04 -38.54 26.18
N ILE A 316 -0.06 -37.66 26.38
CA ILE A 316 1.28 -37.78 25.82
C ILE A 316 2.24 -38.12 26.94
N TYR A 317 3.13 -39.09 26.69
CA TYR A 317 4.04 -39.60 27.69
C TYR A 317 5.50 -39.43 27.25
N VAL A 318 6.35 -39.01 28.19
CA VAL A 318 7.80 -38.90 28.00
C VAL A 318 8.49 -40.04 28.76
N ARG A 319 9.56 -40.55 28.18
CA ARG A 319 10.36 -41.62 28.79
C ARG A 319 11.22 -41.03 29.91
N ALA A 320 11.13 -41.63 31.10
CA ALA A 320 11.99 -41.36 32.22
C ALA A 320 13.01 -42.50 32.40
N GLN A 321 14.26 -42.15 32.65
CA GLN A 321 15.30 -43.11 33.02
C GLN A 321 15.65 -42.95 34.50
N SER A 322 15.36 -43.98 35.28
CA SER A 322 15.72 -44.02 36.70
C SER A 322 16.54 -45.27 37.00
N ALA A 323 17.23 -45.28 38.13
CA ALA A 323 17.94 -46.45 38.65
C ALA A 323 17.02 -47.68 38.86
N ARG A 324 15.70 -47.48 38.89
CA ARG A 324 14.66 -48.52 39.04
C ARG A 324 14.07 -49.03 37.70
N GLY A 325 14.53 -48.53 36.56
CA GLY A 325 14.06 -48.94 35.23
C GLY A 325 13.51 -47.77 34.39
N VAL A 326 12.88 -48.13 33.27
CA VAL A 326 12.27 -47.18 32.33
C VAL A 326 10.79 -47.03 32.65
N ASN A 327 10.36 -45.79 32.95
CA ASN A 327 8.97 -45.47 33.22
C ASN A 327 8.47 -44.44 32.20
N MET A 328 7.18 -44.49 31.86
CA MET A 328 6.53 -43.48 31.03
C MET A 328 5.80 -42.49 31.94
N ILE A 329 6.10 -41.20 31.80
CA ILE A 329 5.56 -40.13 32.64
C ILE A 329 4.67 -39.24 31.77
N PRO A 330 3.38 -39.06 32.13
CA PRO A 330 2.49 -38.20 31.37
C PRO A 330 2.96 -36.74 31.44
N LEU A 331 2.87 -36.04 30.32
CA LEU A 331 3.53 -34.75 30.10
C LEU A 331 2.91 -33.64 30.95
N ASP A 332 1.63 -33.73 31.30
CA ASP A 332 0.93 -32.82 32.21
C ASP A 332 1.51 -32.78 33.63
N THR A 333 2.22 -33.83 34.06
CA THR A 333 2.92 -33.84 35.36
C THR A 333 4.17 -32.97 35.35
N LEU A 334 4.74 -32.72 34.17
CA LEU A 334 5.99 -31.97 33.97
C LEU A 334 5.73 -30.59 33.36
N VAL A 335 4.64 -30.43 32.62
CA VAL A 335 4.33 -29.25 31.82
C VAL A 335 2.95 -28.72 32.19
N THR A 336 2.89 -27.47 32.64
CA THR A 336 1.63 -26.76 32.85
C THR A 336 1.38 -25.77 31.72
N ALA A 337 0.18 -25.76 31.18
CA ALA A 337 -0.20 -24.85 30.10
C ALA A 337 -0.98 -23.65 30.66
N GLU A 338 -0.49 -22.45 30.38
CA GLU A 338 -1.09 -21.19 30.83
C GLU A 338 -1.52 -20.34 29.64
N TYR A 339 -2.73 -19.79 29.69
CA TYR A 339 -3.17 -18.82 28.68
C TYR A 339 -2.46 -17.48 28.89
N GLN A 340 -1.81 -17.00 27.85
CA GLN A 340 -1.17 -15.69 27.81
C GLN A 340 -1.58 -14.95 26.54
N SER A 341 -1.37 -13.64 26.52
CA SER A 341 -1.58 -12.79 25.34
C SER A 341 -0.26 -12.11 24.96
N GLY A 342 0.06 -12.07 23.67
CA GLY A 342 1.26 -11.38 23.20
C GLY A 342 1.12 -10.78 21.81
N PRO A 343 2.12 -9.99 21.37
CA PRO A 343 2.12 -9.37 20.04
C PRO A 343 2.37 -10.37 18.92
N ASP A 344 1.53 -10.37 17.89
CA ASP A 344 1.70 -11.18 16.68
C ASP A 344 1.29 -10.41 15.41
N PRO A 345 2.23 -10.10 14.48
CA PRO A 345 3.68 -10.23 14.59
C PRO A 345 4.34 -9.07 15.34
N VAL A 346 5.63 -9.21 15.67
CA VAL A 346 6.50 -8.09 16.06
C VAL A 346 7.35 -7.70 14.85
N ASN A 347 7.02 -6.56 14.24
CA ASN A 347 7.75 -6.04 13.09
C ASN A 347 8.74 -4.96 13.51
N HIS A 348 9.80 -4.80 12.71
CA HIS A 348 10.79 -3.75 12.91
C HIS A 348 10.92 -2.90 11.64
N PHE A 349 11.08 -1.58 11.82
CA PHE A 349 11.40 -0.64 10.75
C PHE A 349 12.45 0.34 11.24
N ASN A 350 13.52 0.53 10.46
CA ASN A 350 14.71 1.30 10.85
C ASN A 350 15.32 0.88 12.21
N GLY A 351 15.15 -0.38 12.59
CA GLY A 351 15.65 -0.93 13.87
C GLY A 351 14.73 -0.75 15.08
N TYR A 352 13.58 -0.09 14.92
CA TYR A 352 12.58 0.11 15.98
C TYR A 352 11.39 -0.82 15.80
N ASN A 353 10.73 -1.19 16.92
CA ASN A 353 9.41 -1.82 16.87
C ASN A 353 8.45 -0.92 16.08
N THR A 354 7.69 -1.51 15.16
CA THR A 354 6.78 -0.75 14.29
C THR A 354 5.38 -1.33 14.21
N ALA A 355 4.40 -0.45 14.06
CA ALA A 355 3.04 -0.77 13.64
C ALA A 355 2.82 -0.19 12.24
N LEU A 356 2.61 -1.07 11.27
CA LEU A 356 2.30 -0.68 9.90
C LEU A 356 0.89 -0.08 9.84
N LEU A 357 0.81 1.14 9.36
CA LEU A 357 -0.41 1.88 9.11
C LEU A 357 -0.67 1.95 7.61
N LEU A 358 -1.85 1.52 7.18
CA LEU A 358 -2.29 1.59 5.80
C LEU A 358 -3.62 2.30 5.70
N GLY A 359 -3.81 3.03 4.60
CA GLY A 359 -5.06 3.69 4.32
C GLY A 359 -5.04 4.40 2.97
N ALA A 360 -6.11 5.13 2.69
CA ALA A 360 -6.23 5.96 1.48
C ALA A 360 -6.71 7.37 1.83
N ALA A 361 -6.44 8.32 0.94
CA ALA A 361 -7.02 9.66 1.04
C ALA A 361 -8.54 9.59 0.91
N ALA A 362 -9.26 10.46 1.62
CA ALA A 362 -10.71 10.56 1.48
C ALA A 362 -11.10 11.01 0.06
N PRO A 363 -12.30 10.66 -0.44
CA PRO A 363 -12.78 11.14 -1.73
C PRO A 363 -12.68 12.67 -1.85
N GLY A 364 -12.04 13.16 -2.90
CA GLY A 364 -11.82 14.60 -3.13
C GLY A 364 -10.52 15.17 -2.54
N PHE A 365 -9.75 14.38 -1.79
CA PHE A 365 -8.45 14.77 -1.25
C PHE A 365 -7.29 14.10 -1.99
N SER A 366 -6.13 14.74 -1.97
CA SER A 366 -4.90 14.18 -2.55
C SER A 366 -4.11 13.34 -1.53
N SER A 367 -3.19 12.52 -2.03
CA SER A 367 -2.23 11.78 -1.21
C SER A 367 -1.42 12.71 -0.30
N GLY A 368 -0.91 13.84 -0.84
CA GLY A 368 -0.15 14.82 -0.06
C GLY A 368 -0.94 15.41 1.11
N GLN A 369 -2.22 15.74 0.90
CA GLN A 369 -3.08 16.24 1.97
C GLN A 369 -3.32 15.20 3.08
N ALA A 370 -3.45 13.92 2.70
CA ALA A 370 -3.56 12.83 3.67
C ALA A 370 -2.27 12.67 4.48
N LEU A 371 -1.08 12.76 3.85
CA LEU A 371 0.21 12.68 4.54
C LEU A 371 0.43 13.86 5.50
N GLU A 372 0.03 15.07 5.11
CA GLU A 372 0.08 16.26 5.97
C GLU A 372 -0.88 16.14 7.16
N ALA A 373 -2.09 15.62 6.95
CA ALA A 373 -3.04 15.35 8.03
C ALA A 373 -2.50 14.32 9.03
N LEU A 374 -1.92 13.21 8.54
CA LEU A 374 -1.28 12.19 9.37
C LEU A 374 -0.09 12.76 10.17
N GLU A 375 0.72 13.63 9.57
CA GLU A 375 1.83 14.29 10.27
C GLU A 375 1.33 15.21 11.40
N ARG A 376 0.25 15.95 11.16
CA ARG A 376 -0.39 16.78 12.19
C ARG A 376 -0.92 15.92 13.33
N VAL A 377 -1.64 14.85 13.03
CA VAL A 377 -2.14 13.90 14.05
C VAL A 377 -0.99 13.24 14.81
N ALA A 378 0.14 12.97 14.15
CA ALA A 378 1.32 12.40 14.81
C ALA A 378 1.94 13.38 15.81
N LYS A 379 2.01 14.67 15.47
CA LYS A 379 2.48 15.72 16.40
C LYS A 379 1.54 15.88 17.60
N GLU A 380 0.25 15.65 17.42
CA GLU A 380 -0.75 15.72 18.49
C GLU A 380 -0.73 14.48 19.41
N VAL A 381 -0.59 13.27 18.85
CA VAL A 381 -0.80 12.01 19.59
C VAL A 381 0.49 11.25 19.87
N LEU A 382 1.39 11.10 18.89
CA LEU A 382 2.56 10.22 18.98
C LEU A 382 3.74 10.92 19.67
N VAL A 383 4.09 12.12 19.20
CA VAL A 383 5.29 12.86 19.65
C VAL A 383 5.27 13.13 21.16
N PRO A 384 4.16 13.59 21.78
CA PRO A 384 4.11 13.83 23.23
C PRO A 384 4.31 12.57 24.07
N GLN A 385 4.05 11.40 23.49
CA GLN A 385 4.15 10.11 24.16
C GLN A 385 5.48 9.40 23.89
N GLY A 386 6.39 10.02 23.11
CA GLY A 386 7.70 9.47 22.77
C GLY A 386 7.72 8.53 21.55
N TYR A 387 6.65 8.50 20.77
CA TYR A 387 6.56 7.69 19.55
C TYR A 387 6.80 8.54 18.30
N ALA A 388 7.23 7.90 17.21
CA ALA A 388 7.50 8.56 15.94
C ALA A 388 6.63 7.99 14.82
N ILE A 389 6.48 8.76 13.74
CA ILE A 389 5.90 8.28 12.48
C ILE A 389 6.96 8.42 11.39
N ASP A 390 7.06 7.39 10.56
CA ASP A 390 7.92 7.40 9.38
C ASP A 390 7.17 6.87 8.17
N TRP A 391 7.66 7.18 6.97
CA TRP A 391 6.97 6.87 5.71
C TRP A 391 7.61 5.65 5.06
N SER A 392 6.79 4.78 4.48
CA SER A 392 7.26 3.61 3.72
C SER A 392 6.65 3.58 2.32
N ASN A 393 7.16 2.71 1.45
CA ASN A 393 6.66 2.45 0.10
C ASN A 393 6.39 3.74 -0.71
N ILE A 394 5.17 3.92 -1.22
CA ILE A 394 4.79 5.05 -2.08
C ILE A 394 4.83 6.38 -1.32
N SER A 395 4.43 6.41 -0.05
CA SER A 395 4.49 7.61 0.79
C SER A 395 5.92 8.10 1.01
N PHE A 396 6.88 7.18 1.12
CA PHE A 396 8.29 7.53 1.20
C PHE A 396 8.78 8.21 -0.09
N GLN A 397 8.41 7.68 -1.25
CA GLN A 397 8.78 8.27 -2.55
C GLN A 397 8.15 9.65 -2.73
N GLU A 398 6.87 9.81 -2.35
CA GLU A 398 6.17 11.10 -2.41
C GLU A 398 6.89 12.18 -1.57
N ARG A 399 7.27 11.85 -0.33
CA ARG A 399 8.02 12.76 0.55
C ARG A 399 9.40 13.09 0.00
N ARG A 400 10.11 12.11 -0.53
CA ARG A 400 11.46 12.30 -1.09
C ARG A 400 11.46 13.16 -2.34
N VAL A 401 10.48 12.97 -3.23
CA VAL A 401 10.37 13.70 -4.50
C VAL A 401 9.82 15.12 -4.29
N GLY A 402 8.92 15.30 -3.32
CA GLY A 402 8.33 16.61 -3.01
C GLY A 402 9.36 17.73 -2.76
N GLY A 403 10.53 17.41 -2.20
CA GLY A 403 11.61 18.38 -1.98
C GLY A 403 12.47 18.70 -3.22
N GLN A 404 12.51 17.81 -4.22
CA GLN A 404 13.43 17.95 -5.36
C GLN A 404 12.85 18.78 -6.51
N SER A 405 11.52 18.91 -6.61
CA SER A 405 10.86 19.59 -7.73
C SER A 405 11.31 21.05 -7.88
N ASN A 406 11.43 21.79 -6.78
CA ASN A 406 11.86 23.19 -6.78
C ASN A 406 13.29 23.36 -7.32
N GLN A 407 14.21 22.46 -6.95
CA GLN A 407 15.60 22.50 -7.41
C GLN A 407 15.68 22.23 -8.92
N VAL A 408 14.94 21.23 -9.40
CA VAL A 408 14.90 20.89 -10.83
C VAL A 408 14.32 22.04 -11.66
N PHE A 409 13.25 22.68 -11.18
CA PHE A 409 12.67 23.84 -11.85
C PHE A 409 13.65 25.01 -11.94
N PHE A 410 14.34 25.33 -10.85
CA PHE A 410 15.32 26.41 -10.83
C PHE A 410 16.49 26.15 -11.79
N ILE A 411 17.05 24.94 -11.77
CA ILE A 411 18.12 24.54 -12.71
C ILE A 411 17.63 24.59 -14.16
N GLY A 412 16.40 24.14 -14.43
CA GLY A 412 15.79 24.21 -15.76
C GLY A 412 15.64 25.65 -16.26
N LEU A 413 15.16 26.56 -15.41
CA LEU A 413 15.06 27.99 -15.71
C LEU A 413 16.44 28.60 -15.99
N LEU A 414 17.43 28.29 -15.15
CA LEU A 414 18.80 28.78 -15.31
C LEU A 414 19.41 28.30 -16.64
N MET A 415 19.25 27.02 -16.98
CA MET A 415 19.75 26.47 -18.25
C MET A 415 19.01 27.07 -19.46
N GLY A 416 17.70 27.30 -19.35
CA GLY A 416 16.94 28.01 -20.38
C GLY A 416 17.44 29.44 -20.58
N PHE A 417 17.69 30.16 -19.49
CA PHE A 417 18.28 31.50 -19.54
C PHE A 417 19.68 31.49 -20.16
N LEU A 418 20.57 30.59 -19.73
CA LEU A 418 21.93 30.46 -20.27
C LEU A 418 21.98 29.99 -21.73
N GLY A 419 20.99 29.25 -22.20
CA GLY A 419 20.89 28.86 -23.60
C GLY A 419 20.33 29.94 -24.52
N LEU A 420 19.65 30.95 -23.95
CA LEU A 420 19.09 32.10 -24.67
C LEU A 420 19.99 33.35 -24.63
N ALA A 421 20.70 33.54 -23.52
CA ALA A 421 21.72 34.57 -23.35
C ALA A 421 22.96 34.25 -24.20
#